data_AF-A0A843GQQ2-F1
#
_entry.id   AF-A0A843GQQ2-F1
#
_cell.length_a   1.000
_cell.length_b   1.000
_cell.length_c   1.000
_cell.angle_alpha   90.00
_cell.angle_beta   90.00
_cell.angle_gamma   90.00
#
_symmetry.space_group_name_H-M   'P 1'
#
loop_
_entity.id
_entity.type
_entity.pdbx_description
1 polymer ?
#
loop_
_entity_poly.entity_id
_entity_poly.type
_entity_poly.pdbx_seq_one_letter_code
_entity_poly.pdbx_strand_id
1 'polypeptide(L)'
;MSKYKKNLGCEWYDLKKGKKLSKPFAITTTATSDLICALAQEYDTVIEIYNHINYDEDAKRVLKYMIDKGYGNEILRNYLNI
;
A
#
# COMPACT_ATOMS: atom_id res chain seq x y z
N MET A 1 18.75 20.58 -6.27
CA MET A 1 17.59 20.91 -5.40
C MET A 1 16.38 20.13 -5.88
N SER A 2 16.03 19.03 -5.21
CA SER A 2 14.85 18.22 -5.53
C SER A 2 13.58 18.99 -5.13
N LYS A 3 12.66 19.19 -6.06
CA LYS A 3 11.36 19.84 -5.83
C LYS A 3 10.45 18.85 -5.09
N TYR A 4 10.50 18.86 -3.75
CA TYR A 4 9.52 18.15 -2.93
C TYR A 4 8.12 18.74 -3.19
N LYS A 5 7.28 18.04 -3.97
CA LYS A 5 5.86 18.38 -4.10
C LYS A 5 5.16 18.03 -2.79
N LYS A 6 4.59 19.07 -2.17
CA LYS A 6 3.93 19.08 -0.86
C LYS A 6 2.55 18.42 -0.90
N ASN A 7 2.47 17.16 -1.33
CA ASN A 7 1.30 16.32 -1.08
C ASN A 7 1.66 15.42 0.10
N LEU A 8 1.20 15.77 1.30
CA LEU A 8 1.42 14.97 2.52
C LEU A 8 0.73 13.60 2.46
N GLY A 9 -0.19 13.42 1.52
CA GLY A 9 -1.00 12.22 1.34
C GLY A 9 -0.53 11.36 0.16
N CYS A 10 -0.38 10.06 0.39
CA CYS A 10 -0.25 9.03 -0.63
C CYS A 10 -1.61 8.41 -0.92
N GLU A 11 -2.04 8.48 -2.17
CA GLU A 11 -3.32 7.95 -2.63
C GLU A 11 -3.16 6.48 -3.07
N TRP A 12 -4.00 5.61 -2.51
CA TRP A 12 -4.03 4.18 -2.81
C TRP A 12 -5.20 3.85 -3.71
N TYR A 13 -4.94 3.11 -4.78
CA TYR A 13 -5.91 2.79 -5.83
C TYR A 13 -6.09 1.28 -5.94
N ASP A 14 -7.33 0.84 -6.14
CA ASP A 14 -7.63 -0.56 -6.38
C ASP A 14 -7.21 -0.94 -7.81
N LEU A 15 -6.75 -2.17 -7.97
CA LEU A 15 -6.19 -2.74 -9.19
C LEU A 15 -7.17 -3.75 -9.76
N LYS A 16 -8.33 -3.26 -10.17
CA LYS A 16 -9.33 -4.09 -10.83
C LYS A 16 -8.93 -4.30 -12.29
N LYS A 17 -8.56 -5.55 -12.65
CA LYS A 17 -8.30 -5.98 -14.04
C LYS A 17 -7.23 -5.16 -14.78
N GLY A 18 -6.10 -4.89 -14.12
CA GLY A 18 -4.95 -4.21 -14.75
C GLY A 18 -5.16 -2.73 -15.10
N LYS A 19 -6.23 -2.11 -14.57
CA LYS A 19 -6.47 -0.67 -14.73
C LYS A 19 -6.54 0.00 -13.36
N LYS A 20 -5.71 1.03 -13.17
CA LYS A 20 -5.82 1.95 -12.03
C LYS A 20 -7.20 2.60 -12.05
N LEU A 21 -7.96 2.46 -10.97
CA LEU A 21 -9.26 3.15 -10.85
C LEU A 21 -9.07 4.67 -10.81
N SER A 22 -10.10 5.40 -11.21
CA SER A 22 -10.08 6.88 -11.20
C SER A 22 -10.20 7.49 -9.81
N LYS A 23 -10.60 6.72 -8.81
CA LYS A 23 -10.76 7.17 -7.42
C LYS A 23 -9.89 6.33 -6.48
N PRO A 24 -9.12 6.96 -5.58
CA PRO A 24 -8.41 6.22 -4.55
C PRO A 24 -9.41 5.64 -3.55
N PHE A 25 -9.10 4.46 -3.01
CA PHE A 25 -9.87 3.87 -1.92
C PHE A 25 -9.37 4.31 -0.55
N ALA A 26 -8.11 4.76 -0.45
CA ALA A 26 -7.53 5.28 0.77
C ALA A 26 -6.52 6.40 0.46
N ILE A 27 -6.34 7.30 1.42
CA ILE A 27 -5.26 8.29 1.45
C ILE A 27 -4.55 8.10 2.78
N THR A 28 -3.24 7.87 2.74
CA THR A 28 -2.39 7.70 3.93
C THR A 28 -1.33 8.77 3.98
N THR A 29 -0.58 8.88 5.08
CA THR A 29 0.64 9.71 5.09
C THR A 29 1.73 9.10 4.19
N THR A 30 2.71 9.92 3.80
CA THR A 30 3.92 9.42 3.14
C THR A 30 4.67 8.41 4.02
N ALA A 31 4.77 8.65 5.33
CA ALA A 31 5.45 7.72 6.25
C ALA A 31 4.79 6.34 6.29
N THR A 32 3.45 6.29 6.30
CA THR A 32 2.68 5.03 6.21
C THR A 32 2.94 4.33 4.87
N SER A 33 3.02 5.10 3.78
CA SER A 33 3.33 4.53 2.47
C SER A 33 4.74 3.95 2.41
N ASP A 34 5.72 4.67 2.95
CA ASP A 34 7.11 4.23 3.00
C ASP A 34 7.27 2.98 3.87
N LEU A 35 6.52 2.89 4.99
CA LEU A 35 6.47 1.69 5.82
C LEU A 35 5.97 0.48 5.03
N ILE A 36 4.85 0.61 4.30
CA ILE A 36 4.31 -0.48 3.49
C ILE A 36 5.32 -0.88 2.39
N CYS A 37 5.94 0.09 1.73
CA CYS A 37 6.95 -0.18 0.69
C CYS A 37 8.19 -0.89 1.25
N ALA A 38 8.68 -0.47 2.42
CA ALA A 38 9.82 -1.10 3.08
C ALA A 38 9.50 -2.56 3.47
N LEU A 39 8.34 -2.79 4.08
CA LEU A 39 7.90 -4.15 4.41
C LEU A 39 7.66 -4.99 3.15
N ALA A 40 7.19 -4.40 2.06
CA ALA A 40 7.07 -5.10 0.78
C ALA A 40 8.43 -5.48 0.19
N GLN A 41 9.55 -4.88 0.59
CA GLN A 41 10.89 -5.33 0.21
C GLN A 41 11.35 -6.55 1.05
N GLU A 42 10.81 -6.70 2.26
CA GLU A 42 11.16 -7.81 3.17
C GLU A 42 10.24 -9.03 3.00
N TYR A 43 8.95 -8.79 2.74
CA TYR A 43 7.90 -9.82 2.66
C TYR A 43 7.23 -9.81 1.28
N ASP A 44 6.78 -10.97 0.83
CA ASP A 44 6.19 -11.11 -0.50
C ASP A 44 4.72 -10.72 -0.49
N THR A 45 3.91 -11.41 0.32
CA THR A 45 2.45 -11.36 0.20
C THR A 45 1.83 -10.24 1.03
N VAL A 46 0.68 -9.73 0.57
CA VAL A 46 -0.09 -8.70 1.29
C VAL A 46 -0.41 -9.13 2.74
N ILE A 47 -0.73 -10.41 2.95
CA ILE A 47 -1.05 -10.94 4.28
C ILE A 47 0.17 -11.00 5.21
N GLU A 48 1.36 -11.35 4.69
CA GLU A 48 2.60 -11.32 5.48
C GLU A 48 2.93 -9.90 5.92
N ILE A 49 2.84 -8.93 5.00
CA ILE A 49 3.09 -7.52 5.29
C ILE A 49 2.11 -7.02 6.36
N TYR A 50 0.82 -7.35 6.23
CA TYR A 50 -0.20 -6.99 7.22
C TYR A 50 0.14 -7.50 8.63
N ASN A 51 0.57 -8.78 8.72
CA ASN A 51 0.90 -9.42 9.99
C ASN A 51 2.15 -8.82 10.66
N HIS A 52 3.05 -8.19 9.91
CA HIS A 52 4.25 -7.55 10.45
C HIS A 52 4.04 -6.09 10.89
N ILE A 53 2.87 -5.51 10.59
CA ILE A 53 2.54 -4.16 11.06
C ILE A 53 1.96 -4.23 12.47
N ASN A 54 2.67 -3.62 13.42
CA ASN A 54 2.23 -3.57 14.82
C ASN A 54 1.32 -2.36 15.11
N TYR A 55 1.78 -1.14 14.78
CA TYR A 55 1.21 0.10 15.30
C TYR A 55 0.58 1.04 14.26
N ASP A 56 0.86 0.86 12.97
CA ASP A 56 0.33 1.75 11.93
C ASP A 56 -1.06 1.26 11.47
N GLU A 57 -2.10 1.82 12.06
CA GLU A 57 -3.50 1.49 11.75
C GLU A 57 -3.91 1.88 10.33
N ASP A 58 -3.30 2.93 9.76
CA ASP A 58 -3.55 3.31 8.36
C ASP A 58 -2.95 2.28 7.40
N ALA A 59 -1.76 1.76 7.70
CA ALA A 59 -1.15 0.69 6.92
C ALA A 59 -1.99 -0.60 7.02
N LYS A 60 -2.42 -0.97 8.23
CA LYS A 60 -3.33 -2.10 8.44
C LYS A 60 -4.63 -1.93 7.65
N ARG A 61 -5.22 -0.74 7.63
CA ARG A 61 -6.45 -0.45 6.89
C ARG A 61 -6.27 -0.65 5.39
N VAL A 62 -5.17 -0.16 4.81
CA VAL A 62 -4.86 -0.33 3.38
C VAL A 62 -4.71 -1.81 3.02
N LEU A 63 -3.89 -2.53 3.76
CA LEU A 63 -3.60 -3.94 3.46
C LEU A 63 -4.80 -4.83 3.75
N LYS A 64 -5.56 -4.55 4.82
CA LYS A 64 -6.81 -5.25 5.11
C LYS A 64 -7.81 -5.08 3.97
N TYR A 65 -7.94 -3.87 3.41
CA TYR A 65 -8.77 -3.68 2.22
C TYR A 65 -8.34 -4.59 1.06
N MET A 66 -7.04 -4.69 0.80
CA MET A 66 -6.51 -5.57 -0.24
C MET A 66 -6.79 -7.06 0.04
N ILE A 67 -6.63 -7.49 1.29
CA ILE A 67 -6.95 -8.86 1.73
C ILE A 67 -8.43 -9.16 1.53
N ASP A 68 -9.32 -8.26 1.97
CA ASP A 68 -10.77 -8.40 1.86
C ASP A 68 -11.25 -8.42 0.39
N LYS A 69 -10.43 -7.89 -0.54
CA LYS A 69 -10.64 -7.96 -1.99
C LYS A 69 -10.11 -9.24 -2.64
N GLY A 70 -9.40 -10.08 -1.90
CA GLY A 70 -8.83 -11.34 -2.38
C GLY A 70 -7.36 -11.26 -2.81
N TYR A 71 -6.67 -10.14 -2.59
CA TYR A 71 -5.26 -9.98 -2.93
C TYR A 71 -4.29 -10.47 -1.83
N GLY A 72 -4.80 -11.16 -0.80
CA GLY A 72 -4.01 -11.52 0.39
C GLY A 72 -2.73 -12.32 0.08
N ASN A 73 -2.79 -13.23 -0.90
CA ASN A 73 -1.67 -14.08 -1.31
C ASN A 73 -0.87 -13.52 -2.50
N GLU A 74 -1.23 -12.33 -2.99
CA GLU A 74 -0.52 -11.71 -4.11
C GLU A 74 0.75 -11.01 -3.62
N ILE A 75 1.78 -11.02 -4.46
CA ILE A 75 3.05 -10.34 -4.18
C ILE A 75 2.83 -8.82 -4.31
N LEU A 76 2.93 -8.09 -3.20
CA LEU A 76 2.59 -6.65 -3.18
C LEU A 76 3.52 -5.83 -4.09
N ARG A 77 4.80 -6.21 -4.19
CA ARG A 77 5.79 -5.54 -5.06
C ARG A 77 5.38 -5.49 -6.53
N ASN A 78 4.61 -6.46 -7.02
CA ASN A 78 4.14 -6.46 -8.41
C ASN A 78 3.19 -5.29 -8.72
N TYR A 79 2.70 -4.61 -7.69
CA TYR A 79 1.76 -3.49 -7.76
C TYR A 79 2.36 -2.16 -7.33
N LEU A 80 3.55 -2.19 -6.73
CA LEU A 80 4.29 -1.01 -6.30
C LEU A 80 5.36 -0.67 -7.36
N ASN A 81 5.67 0.61 -7.50
CA ASN A 81 6.75 1.06 -8.39
C ASN A 81 8.02 1.30 -7.56
N ILE A 82 8.55 0.23 -6.96
CA ILE A 82 9.70 0.21 -6.04
C ILE A 82 10.72 -0.86 -6.44
#